data_AF-A0A2G6CEA5-F1
#
_entry.id   AF-A0A2G6CEA5-F1
#
_cell.length_a   1.000
_cell.length_b   1.000
_cell.length_c   1.000
_cell.angle_alpha   90.00
_cell.angle_beta   90.00
_cell.angle_gamma   90.00
#
_symmetry.space_group_name_H-M   'P 1'
#
loop_
_entity.id
_entity.type
_entity.pdbx_description
1 polymer ?
#
loop_
_entity_poly.entity_id
_entity_poly.type
_entity_poly.pdbx_seq_one_letter_code
_entity_poly.pdbx_strand_id
1 'polypeptide(L)'
;MTAIKVIHILCVMGWMTSIFAVPRALIYWKREYARIGEFGPTGDLAFRLYRFSAGLAVIGVVTGIWMAHAYWDMAVWTWAKLALVAVLTGYYIVLGFMVRRAKQGIFRESDTYLRVFNESSILIVIAILWVVVAKPF
;
A
#
# COMPACT_ATOMS: atom_id res chain seq x y z
N MET A 1 0.46 15.09 21.00
CA MET A 1 -0.26 15.16 19.71
C MET A 1 0.70 15.22 18.51
N THR A 2 1.73 16.07 18.50
CA THR A 2 2.61 16.29 17.34
C THR A 2 3.48 15.08 16.98
N ALA A 3 4.10 14.41 17.96
CA ALA A 3 4.98 13.27 17.70
C ALA A 3 4.25 12.09 17.03
N ILE A 4 3.08 11.70 17.54
CA ILE A 4 2.27 10.61 16.95
C ILE A 4 1.84 10.97 15.52
N LYS A 5 1.43 12.22 15.28
CA LYS A 5 1.10 12.70 13.94
C LYS A 5 2.30 12.61 12.99
N VAL A 6 3.49 13.01 13.42
CA VAL A 6 4.72 12.91 12.61
C VAL A 6 5.04 11.45 12.26
N ILE A 7 5.01 10.56 13.26
CA ILE A 7 5.25 9.12 13.06
C ILE A 7 4.20 8.54 12.10
N HIS A 8 2.92 8.83 12.33
CA HIS A 8 1.82 8.38 11.49
C HIS A 8 2.01 8.80 10.02
N ILE A 9 2.29 10.10 9.79
CA ILE A 9 2.47 10.64 8.44
C ILE A 9 3.69 9.99 7.76
N LEU A 10 4.82 9.86 8.47
CA LEU A 10 6.02 9.18 7.95
C LEU A 10 5.69 7.74 7.52
N CYS A 11 4.99 6.99 8.37
CA CYS A 11 4.59 5.62 8.10
C CYS A 11 3.62 5.53 6.91
N VAL A 12 2.65 6.44 6.81
CA VAL A 12 1.72 6.49 5.66
C VAL A 12 2.48 6.80 4.37
N MET A 13 3.37 7.80 4.35
CA MET A 13 4.17 8.12 3.18
C MET A 13 5.04 6.93 2.75
N GLY A 14 5.70 6.28 3.70
CA GLY A 14 6.49 5.08 3.41
C GLY A 14 5.64 3.89 2.98
N TRP A 15 4.41 3.77 3.47
CA TRP A 15 3.47 2.77 2.96
C TRP A 15 3.07 3.05 1.50
N MET A 16 2.81 4.31 1.16
CA MET A 16 2.42 4.71 -0.19
C MET A 16 3.48 4.39 -1.24
N THR A 17 4.77 4.40 -0.87
CA THR A 17 5.86 4.04 -1.79
C THR A 17 5.66 2.65 -2.40
N SER A 18 5.28 1.65 -1.61
CA SER A 18 5.07 0.31 -2.15
C SER A 18 3.75 0.19 -2.90
N ILE A 19 2.67 0.81 -2.39
CA ILE A 19 1.35 0.79 -3.03
C ILE A 19 1.42 1.28 -4.48
N PHE A 20 2.16 2.37 -4.73
CA PHE A 20 2.27 2.98 -6.05
C PHE A 20 3.42 2.46 -6.92
N ALA A 21 4.49 1.92 -6.34
CA ALA A 21 5.65 1.49 -7.10
C ALA A 21 5.66 -0.01 -7.41
N VAL A 22 5.27 -0.87 -6.45
CA VAL A 22 5.45 -2.32 -6.56
C VAL A 22 4.58 -2.96 -7.66
N PRO A 23 3.31 -2.58 -7.89
CA PRO A 23 2.53 -3.14 -9.01
C PRO A 23 3.22 -2.93 -10.36
N ARG A 24 3.81 -1.76 -10.60
CA ARG A 24 4.59 -1.48 -11.80
C ARG A 24 5.93 -2.20 -11.79
N ALA A 25 6.60 -2.28 -10.64
CA ALA A 25 7.84 -3.04 -10.48
C ALA A 25 7.67 -4.52 -10.83
N LEU A 26 6.50 -5.12 -10.56
CA LEU A 26 6.18 -6.50 -10.97
C LEU A 26 6.20 -6.68 -12.50
N ILE A 27 5.83 -5.66 -13.28
CA ILE A 27 5.92 -5.70 -14.75
C ILE A 27 7.39 -5.78 -15.18
N TYR A 28 8.24 -4.93 -14.61
CA TYR A 28 9.67 -4.92 -14.93
C TYR A 28 10.36 -6.20 -14.46
N TRP A 29 10.00 -6.69 -13.27
CA TRP A 29 10.51 -7.94 -12.75
C TRP A 29 10.09 -9.13 -13.61
N LYS A 30 8.83 -9.19 -14.10
CA LYS A 30 8.38 -10.21 -15.05
C LYS A 30 9.25 -10.24 -16.32
N ARG A 31 9.56 -9.06 -16.89
CA ARG A 31 10.40 -8.92 -18.08
C ARG A 31 11.85 -9.30 -17.81
N GLU A 32 12.38 -8.92 -16.66
CA GLU A 32 13.71 -9.32 -16.21
C GLU A 32 13.79 -10.84 -16.09
N TYR A 33 12.86 -11.46 -15.35
CA TYR A 33 12.81 -12.90 -15.15
C TYR A 33 12.69 -13.66 -16.49
N ALA A 34 11.89 -13.17 -17.45
CA ALA A 34 11.81 -13.77 -18.77
C ALA A 34 13.14 -13.73 -19.55
N ARG A 35 14.02 -12.75 -19.26
CA ARG A 35 15.33 -12.58 -19.89
C ARG A 35 16.43 -13.41 -19.20
N ILE A 36 16.46 -13.43 -17.87
CA ILE A 36 17.55 -14.05 -17.09
C ILE A 36 17.19 -15.43 -16.52
N GLY A 37 15.91 -15.77 -16.44
CA GLY A 37 15.43 -17.06 -15.92
C GLY A 37 15.47 -17.22 -14.40
N GLU A 38 15.86 -16.19 -13.65
CA GLU A 38 16.09 -16.27 -12.21
C GLU A 38 15.67 -14.99 -11.44
N PHE A 39 15.80 -15.03 -10.12
CA PHE A 39 15.50 -13.90 -9.24
C PHE A 39 16.57 -12.80 -9.36
N GLY A 40 16.27 -11.79 -10.16
CA GLY A 40 17.17 -10.67 -10.43
C GLY A 40 17.05 -9.48 -9.47
N PRO A 41 17.86 -8.44 -9.70
CA PRO A 41 17.92 -7.24 -8.86
C PRO A 41 16.61 -6.44 -8.84
N THR A 42 15.82 -6.45 -9.92
CA THR A 42 14.50 -5.79 -9.94
C THR A 42 13.55 -6.48 -8.96
N GLY A 43 13.56 -7.82 -8.94
CA GLY A 43 12.79 -8.61 -7.98
C GLY A 43 13.21 -8.41 -6.53
N ASP A 44 14.52 -8.35 -6.31
CA ASP A 44 15.10 -8.08 -4.98
C ASP A 44 14.67 -6.71 -4.44
N LEU A 45 14.75 -5.66 -5.27
CA LEU A 45 14.27 -4.33 -4.93
C LEU A 45 12.76 -4.33 -4.63
N ALA A 46 11.94 -4.89 -5.53
CA ALA A 46 10.48 -4.90 -5.37
C ALA A 46 10.05 -5.66 -4.10
N PHE A 47 10.68 -6.80 -3.81
CA PHE A 47 10.40 -7.61 -2.63
C PHE A 47 10.81 -6.89 -1.34
N ARG A 48 12.00 -6.30 -1.28
CA ARG A 48 12.45 -5.53 -0.11
C ARG A 48 11.58 -4.31 0.13
N LEU A 49 11.21 -3.59 -0.93
CA LEU A 49 10.32 -2.44 -0.84
C LEU A 49 8.97 -2.83 -0.26
N TYR A 50 8.36 -3.91 -0.78
CA TYR A 50 7.10 -4.44 -0.23
C TYR A 50 7.22 -4.82 1.26
N ARG A 51 8.29 -5.52 1.65
CA ARG A 51 8.48 -5.94 3.05
C ARG A 51 8.69 -4.76 4.00
N PHE A 52 9.54 -3.82 3.62
CA PHE A 52 9.82 -2.63 4.42
C PHE A 52 8.55 -1.80 4.60
N SER A 53 7.86 -1.56 3.49
CA SER A 53 6.62 -0.78 3.46
C SER A 53 5.47 -1.46 4.22
N ALA A 54 5.44 -2.80 4.31
CA ALA A 54 4.49 -3.54 5.14
C ALA A 54 4.64 -3.24 6.64
N GLY A 55 5.88 -3.09 7.14
CA GLY A 55 6.12 -2.69 8.52
C GLY A 55 5.59 -1.28 8.81
N LEU A 56 5.82 -0.35 7.87
CA LEU A 56 5.28 1.00 7.96
C LEU A 56 3.76 1.04 7.87
N ALA A 57 3.14 0.17 7.07
CA ALA A 57 1.70 0.02 6.99
C ALA A 57 1.09 -0.32 8.36
N VAL A 58 1.68 -1.29 9.07
CA VAL A 58 1.22 -1.70 10.40
C VAL A 58 1.29 -0.54 11.38
N ILE A 59 2.43 0.14 11.46
CA ILE A 59 2.60 1.30 12.36
C ILE A 59 1.63 2.42 11.96
N GLY A 60 1.45 2.68 10.67
CA GLY A 60 0.52 3.68 10.14
C GLY A 60 -0.94 3.40 10.52
N VAL A 61 -1.39 2.15 10.39
CA VAL A 61 -2.75 1.75 10.79
C VAL A 61 -2.94 1.86 12.31
N VAL A 62 -2.01 1.33 13.11
CA VAL A 62 -2.10 1.38 14.58
C VAL A 62 -2.12 2.82 15.08
N THR A 63 -1.21 3.66 14.60
CA THR A 63 -1.19 5.09 14.97
C THR A 63 -2.43 5.84 14.47
N GLY A 64 -2.99 5.46 13.32
CA GLY A 64 -4.23 6.02 12.79
C GLY A 64 -5.44 5.71 13.68
N ILE A 65 -5.60 4.45 14.09
CA ILE A 65 -6.67 4.01 15.01
C ILE A 65 -6.50 4.68 16.37
N TRP A 66 -5.27 4.73 16.90
CA TRP A 66 -4.99 5.45 18.15
C TRP A 66 -5.49 6.88 18.06
N MET A 67 -5.14 7.60 16.99
CA MET A 67 -5.53 9.00 16.85
C MET A 67 -7.05 9.16 16.68
N ALA A 68 -7.72 8.25 15.96
CA ALA A 68 -9.18 8.21 15.85
C ALA A 68 -9.87 8.15 17.22
N HIS A 69 -9.38 7.27 18.11
CA HIS A 69 -9.89 7.15 19.47
C HIS A 69 -9.51 8.35 20.35
N ALA A 70 -8.22 8.69 20.41
CA ALA A 70 -7.69 9.61 21.42
C ALA A 70 -7.95 11.10 21.14
N TYR A 71 -8.20 11.48 19.88
CA TYR A 71 -8.30 12.89 19.48
C TYR A 71 -9.60 13.25 18.76
N TRP A 72 -10.30 12.27 18.23
CA TRP A 72 -11.51 12.51 17.43
C TRP A 72 -12.73 11.76 17.95
N ASP A 73 -12.61 11.11 19.11
CA ASP A 73 -13.69 10.39 19.79
C ASP A 73 -14.47 9.45 18.86
N MET A 74 -13.76 8.83 17.91
CA MET A 74 -14.36 8.00 16.87
C MET A 74 -15.51 8.67 16.11
N ALA A 75 -15.39 9.97 15.80
CA ALA A 75 -16.33 10.70 14.96
C ALA A 75 -16.64 9.96 13.66
N VAL A 76 -17.84 10.16 13.10
CA VAL A 76 -18.37 9.36 11.97
C VAL A 76 -17.42 9.34 10.77
N TRP A 77 -16.81 10.48 10.42
CA TRP A 77 -15.81 10.55 9.34
C TRP A 77 -14.57 9.67 9.58
N THR A 78 -14.20 9.42 10.84
CA THR A 78 -13.07 8.54 11.19
C THR A 78 -13.40 7.07 10.89
N TRP A 79 -14.63 6.63 11.12
CA TRP A 79 -15.09 5.30 10.72
C TRP A 79 -15.09 5.13 9.20
N ALA A 80 -15.59 6.13 8.47
CA ALA A 80 -15.54 6.14 7.01
C ALA A 80 -14.10 6.04 6.49
N LYS A 81 -13.17 6.79 7.09
CA LYS A 81 -11.74 6.71 6.78
C LYS A 81 -11.16 5.33 7.09
N LEU A 82 -11.48 4.75 8.26
CA LEU A 82 -10.97 3.44 8.66
C LEU A 82 -11.47 2.32 7.73
N ALA A 83 -12.72 2.40 7.27
CA ALA A 83 -13.26 1.46 6.28
C ALA A 83 -12.46 1.52 4.96
N LEU A 84 -12.16 2.73 4.46
CA LEU A 84 -11.32 2.91 3.27
C LEU A 84 -9.88 2.43 3.48
N VAL A 85 -9.30 2.67 4.66
CA VAL A 85 -7.98 2.14 5.01
C VAL A 85 -7.99 0.62 5.04
N ALA A 86 -9.05 -0.02 5.52
CA ALA A 86 -9.20 -1.47 5.48
C ALA A 86 -9.25 -2.01 4.04
N VAL A 87 -9.95 -1.31 3.12
CA VAL A 87 -9.92 -1.63 1.68
C VAL A 87 -8.50 -1.51 1.11
N LEU A 88 -7.78 -0.43 1.46
CA LEU A 88 -6.39 -0.25 1.04
C LEU A 88 -5.46 -1.34 1.59
N THR A 89 -5.66 -1.76 2.83
CA THR A 89 -4.95 -2.91 3.43
C THR A 89 -5.26 -4.20 2.68
N GLY A 90 -6.51 -4.45 2.32
CA GLY A 90 -6.90 -5.60 1.50
C GLY A 90 -6.21 -5.59 0.13
N TYR A 91 -6.20 -4.44 -0.54
CA TYR A 91 -5.42 -4.23 -1.77
C TYR A 91 -3.93 -4.56 -1.58
N TYR A 92 -3.33 -4.09 -0.49
CA TYR A 92 -1.92 -4.33 -0.19
C TYR A 92 -1.61 -5.81 0.08
N ILE A 93 -2.53 -6.55 0.71
CA ILE A 93 -2.41 -7.99 0.92
C ILE A 93 -2.47 -8.75 -0.42
N VAL A 94 -3.38 -8.35 -1.31
CA VAL A 94 -3.50 -8.91 -2.67
C VAL A 94 -2.19 -8.73 -3.45
N LEU A 95 -1.61 -7.52 -3.38
CA LEU A 95 -0.28 -7.24 -3.93
C LEU A 95 0.80 -8.15 -3.33
N GLY A 96 0.73 -8.42 -2.02
CA GLY A 96 1.60 -9.36 -1.33
C GLY A 96 1.55 -10.78 -1.88
N PHE A 97 0.37 -11.29 -2.23
CA PHE A 97 0.24 -12.59 -2.89
C PHE A 97 0.88 -12.59 -4.28
N MET A 98 0.76 -11.50 -5.05
CA MET A 98 1.43 -11.35 -6.34
C MET A 98 2.95 -11.36 -6.19
N VAL A 99 3.49 -10.57 -5.25
CA VAL A 99 4.93 -10.51 -4.93
C VAL A 99 5.47 -11.86 -4.50
N ARG A 100 4.74 -12.60 -3.65
CA ARG A 100 5.14 -13.95 -3.20
C ARG A 100 5.22 -14.95 -4.36
N ARG A 101 4.26 -14.92 -5.28
CA ARG A 101 4.27 -15.78 -6.48
C ARG A 101 5.36 -15.37 -7.48
N ALA A 102 5.57 -14.08 -7.68
CA ALA A 102 6.65 -13.57 -8.52
C ALA A 102 8.02 -14.04 -8.03
N LYS A 103 8.22 -14.14 -6.70
CA LYS A 103 9.43 -14.72 -6.09
C LYS A 103 9.65 -16.19 -6.48
N GLN A 104 8.59 -16.92 -6.80
CA GLN A 104 8.63 -18.30 -7.29
C GLN A 104 8.70 -18.40 -8.82
N GLY A 105 8.91 -17.27 -9.52
CA GLY A 105 8.90 -17.21 -10.99
C GLY A 105 7.51 -17.28 -11.61
N ILE A 106 6.44 -17.17 -10.81
CA ILE A 106 5.06 -17.31 -11.27
C ILE A 106 4.45 -15.92 -11.47
N PHE A 107 4.23 -15.54 -12.73
CA PHE A 107 3.59 -14.28 -13.13
C PHE A 107 2.28 -14.56 -13.88
N ARG A 108 1.13 -14.43 -13.21
CA ARG A 108 -0.20 -14.74 -13.79
C ARG A 108 -0.85 -13.51 -14.42
N GLU A 109 -0.49 -12.34 -13.93
CA GLU A 109 -1.09 -11.08 -14.28
C GLU A 109 -0.52 -10.54 -15.61
N SER A 110 -1.40 -9.95 -16.41
CA SER A 110 -1.00 -9.20 -17.60
C SER A 110 -0.45 -7.82 -17.21
N ASP A 111 0.35 -7.24 -18.10
CA ASP A 111 0.90 -5.89 -17.89
C ASP A 111 -0.23 -4.85 -17.74
N THR A 112 -1.31 -5.00 -18.52
CA THR A 112 -2.49 -4.12 -18.42
C THR A 112 -3.19 -4.27 -17.08
N TYR A 113 -3.37 -5.49 -16.59
CA TYR A 113 -3.95 -5.72 -15.27
C TYR A 113 -3.15 -5.02 -14.16
N LEU A 114 -1.82 -5.15 -14.17
CA LEU A 114 -0.97 -4.53 -13.16
C LEU A 114 -1.00 -3.00 -13.21
N ARG A 115 -1.19 -2.39 -14.39
CA ARG A 115 -1.39 -0.94 -14.52
C ARG A 115 -2.72 -0.49 -13.95
N VAL A 116 -3.81 -1.17 -14.31
CA VAL A 116 -5.16 -0.88 -13.79
C VAL A 116 -5.20 -1.10 -12.28
N PHE A 117 -4.59 -2.18 -11.78
CA PHE A 117 -4.44 -2.43 -10.35
C PHE A 117 -3.73 -1.27 -9.66
N ASN A 118 -2.60 -0.81 -10.21
CA ASN A 118 -1.90 0.37 -9.70
C ASN A 118 -2.79 1.63 -9.67
N GLU A 119 -3.51 1.91 -10.75
CA GLU A 119 -4.39 3.08 -10.86
C GLU A 119 -5.56 3.02 -9.87
N SER A 120 -6.09 1.83 -9.59
CA SER A 120 -7.13 1.65 -8.58
C SER A 120 -6.69 2.10 -7.19
N SER A 121 -5.41 1.94 -6.84
CA SER A 121 -4.89 2.42 -5.56
C SER A 121 -4.93 3.95 -5.44
N ILE A 122 -4.78 4.66 -6.55
CA ILE A 122 -4.86 6.13 -6.59
C ILE A 122 -6.28 6.57 -6.22
N LEU A 123 -7.30 5.90 -6.76
CA LEU A 123 -8.69 6.18 -6.45
C LEU A 123 -9.01 5.96 -4.96
N ILE A 124 -8.52 4.85 -4.38
CA ILE A 124 -8.68 4.54 -2.96
C ILE A 124 -8.01 5.64 -2.10
N VAL A 125 -6.79 6.04 -2.46
CA VAL A 125 -6.05 7.08 -1.73
C VAL A 125 -6.73 8.45 -1.85
N ILE A 126 -7.23 8.83 -3.03
CA ILE A 126 -8.02 10.07 -3.22
C ILE A 126 -9.25 10.06 -2.30
N ALA A 127 -9.98 8.94 -2.22
CA ALA A 127 -11.12 8.84 -1.32
C ALA A 127 -10.73 9.02 0.15
N ILE A 128 -9.63 8.38 0.60
CA ILE A 128 -9.10 8.55 1.97
C ILE A 128 -8.72 10.00 2.24
N LEU A 129 -8.04 10.64 1.29
CA LEU A 129 -7.61 12.05 1.40
C LEU A 129 -8.81 12.99 1.46
N TRP A 130 -9.83 12.75 0.64
CA TRP A 130 -11.06 13.53 0.68
C TRP A 130 -11.74 13.44 2.04
N VAL A 131 -11.90 12.23 2.60
CA VAL A 131 -12.52 12.05 3.92
C VAL A 131 -11.74 12.76 5.03
N VAL A 132 -10.40 12.68 5.04
CA VAL A 132 -9.61 13.31 6.12
C VAL A 132 -9.54 14.84 6.00
N VAL A 133 -9.61 15.39 4.78
CA VAL A 133 -9.56 16.83 4.53
C VAL A 133 -10.94 17.47 4.71
N ALA A 134 -11.96 16.92 4.05
CA ALA A 134 -13.31 17.45 4.12
C ALA A 134 -14.00 17.15 5.45
N LYS A 135 -13.62 16.05 6.12
CA LYS A 135 -14.28 15.53 7.34
C LYS A 135 -15.80 15.56 7.20
N PRO A 136 -16.34 14.92 6.16
CA PRO A 136 -17.78 14.88 5.97
C PRO A 136 -18.37 14.13 7.15
N PHE A 137 -19.45 14.64 7.75
CA PHE A 137 -20.15 14.07 8.91
C PHE A 137 -19.50 14.33 10.28
#